data_AF-A0A1V5BAI2-F1
#
_entry.id   AF-A0A1V5BAI2-F1
#
_cell.length_a   1.000
_cell.length_b   1.000
_cell.length_c   1.000
_cell.angle_alpha   90.00
_cell.angle_beta   90.00
_cell.angle_gamma   90.00
#
_symmetry.space_group_name_H-M   'P 1'
#
loop_
_entity.id
_entity.type
_entity.pdbx_description
1 polymer ?
#
loop_
_entity_poly.entity_id
_entity_poly.type
_entity_poly.pdbx_seq_one_letter_code
_entity_poly.pdbx_strand_id
1 'polypeptide(L)'
;MPEIVSASINTFGKESPKANFVSPSEQLITLTYGQLQDLITQAVEKATQPLKDEVSELNSIVALQGEKMAALEATEAKDRAAFESFKKSHCTFAVRVTNEIDQLFEAREKSPQPLQKDRGDILRALLAANGGKLPEKIARQKMRMSKQAFTNLLAVVDEIESIPLRTDKRQRLIDRYRTIYYKT
;
A
#
# COMPACT_ATOMS: atom_id res chain seq x y z
N MET A 1 24.42 -48.57 45.20
CA MET A 1 24.28 -47.25 44.56
C MET A 1 25.70 -46.70 44.41
N PRO A 2 26.07 -46.14 43.24
CA PRO A 2 26.95 -46.82 42.28
C PRO A 2 28.36 -46.24 42.19
N GLU A 3 29.21 -47.04 41.54
CA GLU A 3 30.33 -46.70 40.64
C GLU A 3 30.70 -45.23 40.48
N ILE A 4 31.98 -44.92 40.76
CA ILE A 4 32.78 -44.12 39.83
C ILE A 4 34.11 -44.84 39.65
N VAL A 5 34.20 -45.60 38.56
CA VAL A 5 35.46 -46.10 38.01
C VAL A 5 36.20 -44.87 37.47
N SER A 6 37.21 -44.41 38.20
CA SER A 6 38.20 -43.49 37.65
C SER A 6 39.10 -44.28 36.70
N ALA A 7 38.63 -44.50 35.47
CA ALA A 7 39.45 -45.04 34.40
C ALA A 7 40.45 -43.95 33.98
N SER A 8 41.64 -43.97 34.59
CA SER A 8 42.82 -43.29 34.06
C SER A 8 43.27 -44.04 32.81
N ILE A 9 42.63 -43.76 31.67
CA ILE A 9 43.08 -44.19 30.35
C ILE A 9 44.18 -43.22 29.92
N ASN A 10 45.34 -43.33 30.56
CA ASN A 10 46.59 -42.78 30.06
C ASN A 10 47.74 -43.67 30.52
N THR A 11 47.65 -44.95 30.14
CA THR A 11 48.84 -45.78 30.01
C THR A 11 49.46 -45.45 28.66
N PHE A 12 50.26 -44.39 28.60
CA PHE A 12 51.31 -44.32 27.59
C PHE A 12 52.17 -45.56 27.81
N GLY A 13 52.05 -46.53 26.90
CA GLY A 13 52.72 -47.80 26.99
C GLY A 13 54.20 -47.60 27.32
N LYS A 14 54.59 -48.01 28.52
CA LYS A 14 55.95 -48.46 28.80
C LYS A 14 56.10 -49.84 28.15
N GLU A 15 56.00 -49.87 26.83
CA GLU A 15 56.44 -50.99 26.01
C GLU A 15 57.30 -50.39 24.91
N SER A 16 58.57 -50.21 25.24
CA SER A 16 59.63 -50.11 24.24
C SER A 16 59.48 -51.33 23.32
N PRO A 17 59.22 -51.17 22.01
CA PRO A 17 59.26 -52.31 21.12
C PRO A 17 60.66 -52.92 21.22
N LYS A 18 60.74 -54.21 21.55
CA LYS A 18 61.99 -54.96 21.53
C LYS A 18 62.69 -54.69 20.19
N ALA A 19 63.93 -54.21 20.28
CA ALA A 19 64.80 -53.92 19.16
C ALA A 19 64.89 -55.12 18.23
N ASN A 20 64.21 -55.04 17.09
CA ASN A 20 64.47 -55.79 15.85
C ASN A 20 63.88 -55.05 14.63
N PHE A 21 63.64 -53.73 14.73
CA PHE A 21 63.32 -52.93 13.56
C PHE A 21 64.64 -52.54 12.89
N VAL A 22 65.14 -53.40 12.01
CA VAL A 22 66.13 -53.00 11.01
C VAL A 22 65.38 -52.10 10.03
N SER A 23 65.62 -50.80 10.16
CA SER A 23 65.16 -49.83 9.17
C SER A 23 65.70 -50.28 7.80
N PRO A 24 64.88 -50.54 6.77
CA PRO A 24 65.36 -50.91 5.44
C PRO A 24 65.96 -49.69 4.70
N SER A 25 66.54 -48.75 5.45
CA SER A 25 66.98 -47.43 5.01
C SER A 25 68.18 -47.46 4.06
N GLU A 26 68.80 -48.63 3.85
CA GLU A 26 69.96 -48.81 2.96
C GLU A 26 69.67 -49.78 1.79
N GLN A 27 68.41 -50.12 1.51
CA GLN A 27 68.08 -50.87 0.29
C GLN A 27 68.18 -49.96 -0.94
N LEU A 28 69.31 -50.08 -1.65
CA LEU A 28 69.56 -49.40 -2.92
C LEU A 28 68.67 -50.04 -4.00
N ILE A 29 67.55 -49.39 -4.32
CA ILE A 29 66.66 -49.83 -5.40
C ILE A 29 67.12 -49.20 -6.71
N THR A 30 67.68 -50.01 -7.61
CA THR A 30 68.00 -49.59 -8.97
C THR A 30 66.75 -49.70 -9.85
N LEU A 31 66.23 -48.55 -10.27
CA LEU A 31 65.15 -48.47 -11.26
C LEU A 31 65.73 -48.19 -12.63
N THR A 32 65.22 -48.88 -13.64
CA THR A 32 65.43 -48.43 -15.02
C THR A 32 64.70 -47.11 -15.25
N TYR A 33 65.17 -46.32 -16.23
CA TYR A 33 64.54 -45.05 -16.56
C TYR A 33 63.03 -45.18 -16.84
N GLY A 34 62.62 -46.21 -17.57
CA GLY A 34 61.20 -46.47 -17.85
C GLY A 34 60.38 -46.73 -16.57
N GLN A 35 60.90 -47.53 -15.63
CA GLN A 35 60.20 -47.79 -14.36
C GLN A 35 60.07 -46.52 -13.49
N LEU A 36 61.10 -45.67 -13.49
CA LEU A 36 61.04 -44.39 -12.78
C LEU A 36 60.04 -43.44 -13.44
N GLN A 37 60.03 -43.37 -14.77
CA GLN A 37 59.07 -42.57 -15.53
C GLN A 37 57.63 -43.00 -15.25
N ASP A 38 57.34 -44.30 -15.34
CA ASP A 38 56.01 -44.85 -15.08
C ASP A 38 55.54 -44.55 -13.65
N LEU A 39 56.43 -44.72 -12.66
CA LEU A 39 56.11 -44.43 -11.26
C LEU A 39 55.77 -42.94 -11.06
N ILE A 40 56.55 -42.04 -11.65
CA ILE A 40 56.30 -40.59 -11.58
C ILE A 40 54.98 -40.26 -12.25
N THR A 41 54.73 -40.76 -13.47
CA THR A 41 53.48 -40.51 -14.18
C THR A 41 52.28 -40.99 -13.39
N GLN A 42 52.34 -42.21 -12.84
CA GLN A 42 51.24 -42.78 -12.07
C GLN A 42 51.01 -42.06 -10.74
N ALA A 43 52.08 -41.60 -10.08
CA ALA A 43 51.99 -40.79 -8.87
C ALA A 43 51.38 -39.41 -9.15
N VAL A 44 51.81 -38.74 -10.22
CA VAL A 44 51.27 -37.45 -10.64
C VAL A 44 49.81 -37.57 -11.05
N GLU A 45 49.44 -38.61 -11.81
CA GLU A 45 48.05 -38.85 -12.21
C GLU A 45 47.17 -39.11 -10.99
N LYS A 46 47.56 -40.02 -10.09
CA LYS A 46 46.83 -40.27 -8.84
C LYS A 46 46.71 -39.03 -7.96
N ALA A 47 47.73 -38.18 -7.91
CA ALA A 47 47.71 -36.96 -7.10
C ALA A 47 46.86 -35.85 -7.73
N THR A 48 46.82 -35.76 -9.06
CA THR A 48 46.14 -34.66 -9.77
C THR A 48 44.71 -34.97 -10.20
N GLN A 49 44.35 -36.25 -10.34
CA GLN A 49 43.00 -36.64 -10.77
C GLN A 49 41.89 -36.11 -9.85
N PRO A 50 41.99 -36.23 -8.50
CA PRO A 50 40.94 -35.73 -7.62
C PRO A 50 40.70 -34.22 -7.77
N LEU A 51 41.78 -33.45 -7.96
CA LEU A 51 41.70 -32.00 -8.17
C LEU A 51 41.05 -31.64 -9.51
N LYS A 52 41.32 -32.43 -10.57
CA LYS A 52 40.66 -32.23 -11.87
C LYS A 52 39.16 -32.49 -11.79
N ASP A 53 38.77 -33.55 -11.09
CA ASP A 53 37.38 -33.92 -10.90
C ASP A 53 36.64 -32.83 -10.11
N GLU A 54 37.22 -32.34 -9.02
CA GLU A 54 36.67 -31.25 -8.21
C GLU A 54 36.54 -29.95 -9.01
N VAL A 55 37.55 -29.56 -9.81
CA VAL A 55 37.46 -28.37 -10.68
C VAL A 55 36.35 -28.53 -11.72
N SER A 56 36.16 -29.73 -12.28
CA SER A 56 35.06 -30.01 -13.21
C SER A 56 33.69 -29.88 -12.54
N GLU A 57 33.56 -30.38 -11.31
CA GLU A 57 32.33 -30.27 -10.52
C GLU A 57 32.05 -28.81 -10.15
N LEU A 58 33.05 -28.08 -9.65
CA LEU A 58 32.93 -26.65 -9.31
C LEU A 58 32.52 -25.81 -10.51
N ASN A 59 33.10 -26.05 -11.68
CA ASN A 59 32.70 -25.35 -12.91
C ASN A 59 31.23 -25.59 -13.26
N SER A 60 30.74 -26.82 -13.06
CA SER A 60 29.33 -27.17 -13.29
C SER A 60 28.40 -26.46 -12.29
N ILE A 61 28.81 -26.39 -11.01
CA ILE A 61 28.06 -25.67 -9.97
C ILE A 61 28.02 -24.17 -10.27
N VAL A 62 29.14 -23.58 -10.67
CA VAL A 62 29.22 -22.14 -11.02
C VAL A 62 28.29 -21.83 -12.20
N ALA A 63 28.24 -22.69 -13.22
CA ALA A 63 27.32 -22.53 -14.34
C ALA A 63 25.85 -22.54 -13.88
N LEU A 64 25.45 -23.54 -13.08
CA LEU A 64 24.10 -23.63 -12.53
C LEU A 64 23.74 -22.44 -11.63
N GLN A 65 24.69 -21.96 -10.82
CA GLN A 65 24.49 -20.77 -10.00
C GLN A 65 24.32 -19.52 -10.85
N GLY A 66 25.09 -19.36 -11.93
CA GLY A 66 24.93 -18.28 -12.90
C GLY A 66 23.53 -18.24 -13.50
N GLU A 67 23.00 -19.40 -13.93
CA GLU A 67 21.62 -19.51 -14.42
C GLU A 67 20.58 -19.14 -13.36
N LYS A 68 20.76 -19.62 -12.13
CA LYS A 68 19.86 -19.31 -11.01
C LYS A 68 19.88 -17.81 -10.67
N MET A 69 21.05 -17.18 -10.67
CA MET A 69 21.17 -15.74 -10.42
C MET A 69 20.48 -14.95 -11.52
N ALA A 70 20.68 -15.29 -12.79
CA ALA A 70 20.00 -14.63 -13.91
C ALA A 70 18.46 -14.76 -13.81
N ALA A 71 17.96 -15.94 -13.40
CA ALA A 71 16.54 -16.14 -13.18
C ALA A 71 15.98 -15.30 -12.02
N LEU A 72 16.70 -15.24 -10.90
CA LEU A 72 16.33 -14.42 -9.74
C LEU A 72 16.33 -12.93 -10.07
N GLU A 73 17.38 -12.43 -10.73
CA GLU A 73 17.46 -11.04 -11.18
C GLU A 73 16.30 -10.69 -12.12
N ALA A 74 15.93 -11.60 -13.02
CA ALA A 74 14.76 -11.40 -13.89
C ALA A 74 13.45 -11.34 -13.12
N THR A 75 13.28 -12.13 -12.05
CA THR A 75 12.09 -12.05 -11.19
C THR A 75 12.05 -10.75 -10.39
N GLU A 76 13.18 -10.35 -9.78
CA GLU A 76 13.27 -9.09 -9.05
C GLU A 76 13.03 -7.87 -9.95
N ALA A 77 13.52 -7.89 -11.19
CA ALA A 77 13.26 -6.83 -12.15
C ALA A 77 11.76 -6.71 -12.49
N LYS A 78 11.05 -7.85 -12.62
CA LYS A 78 9.60 -7.87 -12.85
C LYS A 78 8.84 -7.33 -11.64
N ASP A 79 9.19 -7.77 -10.43
CA ASP A 79 8.55 -7.31 -9.20
C ASP A 79 8.77 -5.81 -8.97
N ARG A 80 9.99 -5.33 -9.22
CA ARG A 80 10.33 -3.91 -9.16
C ARG A 80 9.50 -3.08 -10.16
N ALA A 81 9.37 -3.57 -11.40
CA ALA A 81 8.54 -2.91 -12.42
C ALA A 81 7.05 -2.91 -12.04
N ALA A 82 6.53 -4.02 -11.51
CA ALA A 82 5.16 -4.12 -11.04
C ALA A 82 4.89 -3.15 -9.88
N PHE A 83 5.81 -3.05 -8.92
CA PHE A 83 5.71 -2.13 -7.81
C PHE A 83 5.71 -0.65 -8.25
N GLU A 84 6.59 -0.27 -9.18
CA GLU A 84 6.61 1.09 -9.72
C GLU A 84 5.33 1.43 -10.49
N SER A 85 4.79 0.49 -11.27
CA SER A 85 3.50 0.65 -11.95
C SER A 85 2.34 0.83 -10.96
N PHE A 86 2.33 0.01 -9.89
CA PHE A 86 1.35 0.12 -8.81
C PHE A 86 1.42 1.47 -8.11
N LYS A 87 2.63 1.90 -7.71
CA LYS A 87 2.86 3.19 -7.06
C LYS A 87 2.37 4.37 -7.91
N LYS A 88 2.69 4.36 -9.21
CA LYS A 88 2.21 5.39 -10.16
C LYS A 88 0.68 5.44 -10.20
N SER A 89 0.03 4.29 -10.34
CA SER A 89 -1.43 4.18 -10.38
C SER A 89 -2.08 4.67 -9.09
N HIS A 90 -1.51 4.30 -7.94
CA HIS A 90 -1.99 4.72 -6.62
C HIS A 90 -1.83 6.24 -6.42
N CYS A 91 -0.70 6.83 -6.81
CA CYS A 91 -0.50 8.28 -6.78
C CYS A 91 -1.53 9.01 -7.66
N THR A 92 -1.78 8.53 -8.88
CA THR A 92 -2.79 9.13 -9.76
C THR A 92 -4.19 9.04 -9.16
N PHE A 93 -4.55 7.88 -8.58
CA PHE A 93 -5.84 7.73 -7.91
C PHE A 93 -5.98 8.67 -6.70
N ALA A 94 -4.95 8.74 -5.85
CA ALA A 94 -4.96 9.61 -4.68
C ALA A 94 -5.17 11.09 -5.06
N VAL A 95 -4.41 11.58 -6.07
CA VAL A 95 -4.55 12.96 -6.58
C VAL A 95 -5.94 13.20 -7.15
N ARG A 96 -6.51 12.21 -7.87
CA ARG A 96 -7.86 12.34 -8.41
C ARG A 96 -8.90 12.45 -7.28
N VAL A 97 -8.83 11.58 -6.29
CA VAL A 97 -9.75 11.58 -5.15
C VAL A 97 -9.66 12.88 -4.36
N THR A 98 -8.44 13.41 -4.11
CA THR A 98 -8.30 14.70 -3.42
C THR A 98 -8.94 15.83 -4.22
N ASN A 99 -8.71 15.87 -5.54
CA ASN A 99 -9.32 16.90 -6.39
C ASN A 99 -10.85 16.79 -6.45
N GLU A 100 -11.39 15.57 -6.47
CA GLU A 100 -12.83 15.32 -6.40
C GLU A 100 -13.41 15.80 -5.06
N ILE A 101 -12.73 15.53 -3.95
CA ILE A 101 -13.11 16.01 -2.62
C ILE A 101 -13.12 17.54 -2.56
N ASP A 102 -12.07 18.19 -3.07
CA ASP A 102 -11.98 19.65 -3.11
C ASP A 102 -13.12 20.26 -3.94
N GLN A 103 -13.40 19.69 -5.11
CA GLN A 103 -14.53 20.11 -5.94
C GLN A 103 -15.88 19.94 -5.23
N LEU A 104 -16.06 18.86 -4.46
CA LEU A 104 -17.28 18.66 -3.66
C LEU A 104 -17.39 19.68 -2.52
N PHE A 105 -16.30 20.06 -1.88
CA PHE A 105 -16.29 21.13 -0.88
C PHE A 105 -16.64 22.48 -1.49
N GLU A 106 -16.02 22.86 -2.61
CA GLU A 106 -16.33 24.09 -3.36
C GLU A 106 -17.78 24.12 -3.87
N ALA A 107 -18.30 22.96 -4.31
CA ALA A 107 -19.70 22.84 -4.70
C ALA A 107 -20.65 22.97 -3.50
N ARG A 108 -20.24 22.49 -2.32
CA ARG A 108 -21.01 22.60 -1.07
C ARG A 108 -21.05 24.04 -0.53
N GLU A 109 -20.02 24.85 -0.76
CA GLU A 109 -20.02 26.28 -0.41
C GLU A 109 -21.04 27.10 -1.21
N LYS A 110 -21.58 26.56 -2.32
CA LYS A 110 -22.70 27.16 -3.08
C LYS A 110 -24.08 26.89 -2.46
N SER A 111 -24.15 26.28 -1.28
CA SER A 111 -25.40 26.20 -0.50
C SER A 111 -25.78 27.59 0.04
N PRO A 112 -27.08 27.96 0.09
CA PRO A 112 -27.50 29.27 0.58
C PRO A 112 -26.93 29.47 1.98
N GLN A 113 -26.32 30.64 2.21
CA GLN A 113 -25.55 30.93 3.41
C GLN A 113 -26.35 30.57 4.67
N PRO A 114 -25.72 30.12 5.77
CA PRO A 114 -26.39 29.69 7.01
C PRO A 114 -27.51 30.66 7.48
N LEU A 115 -27.29 31.96 7.30
CA LEU A 115 -28.24 33.02 7.64
C LEU A 115 -29.53 33.02 6.78
N GLN A 116 -29.51 32.47 5.57
CA GLN A 116 -30.67 32.34 4.68
C GLN A 116 -31.58 31.18 5.09
N LYS A 117 -31.00 30.08 5.60
CA LYS A 117 -31.77 28.94 6.15
C LYS A 117 -32.56 29.35 7.38
N ASP A 118 -31.91 30.02 8.33
CA ASP A 118 -32.55 30.56 9.54
C ASP A 118 -33.68 31.55 9.20
N ARG A 119 -33.48 32.41 8.18
CA ARG A 119 -34.52 33.33 7.71
C ARG A 119 -35.71 32.59 7.10
N GLY A 120 -35.48 31.47 6.40
CA GLY A 120 -36.55 30.60 5.90
C GLY A 120 -37.35 29.96 7.03
N ASP A 121 -36.68 29.49 8.09
CA ASP A 121 -37.31 28.93 9.29
C ASP A 121 -38.15 29.99 10.03
N ILE A 122 -37.63 31.22 10.18
CA ILE A 122 -38.36 32.34 10.78
C ILE A 122 -39.61 32.69 9.96
N LEU A 123 -39.52 32.71 8.63
CA LEU A 123 -40.67 32.98 7.77
C LEU A 123 -41.74 31.88 7.90
N ARG A 124 -41.34 30.61 8.00
CA ARG A 124 -42.25 29.49 8.25
C ARG A 124 -42.95 29.61 9.61
N ALA A 125 -42.22 29.97 10.66
CA ALA A 125 -42.80 30.20 11.99
C ALA A 125 -43.78 31.39 11.99
N LEU A 126 -43.43 32.50 11.31
CA LEU A 126 -44.31 33.66 11.17
C LEU A 126 -45.60 33.32 10.42
N LEU A 127 -45.52 32.55 9.34
CA LEU A 127 -46.71 32.09 8.63
C LEU A 127 -47.58 31.19 9.50
N ALA A 128 -47.01 30.22 10.20
CA ALA A 128 -47.75 29.34 11.10
C ALA A 128 -48.50 30.13 12.19
N ALA A 129 -47.85 31.14 12.80
CA ALA A 129 -48.47 32.00 13.80
C ALA A 129 -49.60 32.91 13.26
N ASN A 130 -49.69 33.10 11.93
CA ASN A 130 -50.71 33.94 11.29
C ASN A 130 -51.69 33.11 10.44
N GLY A 131 -51.87 31.82 10.77
CA GLY A 131 -52.84 30.94 10.09
C GLY A 131 -52.43 30.51 8.67
N GLY A 132 -51.13 30.55 8.37
CA GLY A 132 -50.56 30.12 7.09
C GLY A 132 -50.52 31.18 6.00
N LYS A 133 -51.10 32.37 6.22
CA LYS A 133 -51.15 33.46 5.24
C LYS A 133 -50.74 34.78 5.85
N LEU A 134 -49.94 35.58 5.15
CA LEU A 134 -49.49 36.88 5.65
C LEU A 134 -49.23 37.87 4.50
N PRO A 135 -49.54 39.16 4.61
CA PRO A 135 -49.11 40.12 3.59
C PRO A 135 -47.59 40.24 3.52
N GLU A 136 -47.03 40.27 2.31
CA GLU A 136 -45.58 40.31 2.05
C GLU A 136 -44.91 41.49 2.76
N LYS A 137 -45.59 42.66 2.76
CA LYS A 137 -45.13 43.87 3.44
C LYS A 137 -44.95 43.66 4.94
N ILE A 138 -45.90 42.96 5.58
CA ILE A 138 -45.89 42.72 7.03
C ILE A 138 -44.81 41.68 7.37
N ALA A 139 -44.72 40.60 6.60
CA ALA A 139 -43.69 39.57 6.77
C ALA A 139 -42.28 40.19 6.70
N ARG A 140 -42.03 40.99 5.66
CA ARG A 140 -40.79 41.71 5.45
C ARG A 140 -40.45 42.66 6.59
N GLN A 141 -41.45 43.40 7.10
CA GLN A 141 -41.26 44.33 8.21
C GLN A 141 -40.94 43.60 9.52
N LYS A 142 -41.65 42.49 9.83
CA LYS A 142 -41.37 41.65 11.01
C LYS A 142 -39.97 41.05 10.96
N MET A 143 -39.51 40.67 9.77
CA MET A 143 -38.16 40.13 9.55
C MET A 143 -37.10 41.23 9.31
N ARG A 144 -37.48 42.52 9.37
CA ARG A 144 -36.61 43.68 9.21
C ARG A 144 -35.72 43.64 7.95
N MET A 145 -36.27 43.23 6.81
CA MET A 145 -35.50 43.10 5.58
C MET A 145 -35.95 44.00 4.43
N SER A 146 -35.04 44.25 3.47
CA SER A 146 -35.35 45.03 2.27
C SER A 146 -36.24 44.23 1.31
N LYS A 147 -36.93 44.91 0.38
CA LYS A 147 -37.79 44.25 -0.61
C LYS A 147 -37.00 43.25 -1.45
N GLN A 148 -35.81 43.65 -1.92
CA GLN A 148 -34.95 42.79 -2.72
C GLN A 148 -34.46 41.56 -1.94
N ALA A 149 -34.05 41.74 -0.68
CA ALA A 149 -33.63 40.64 0.17
C ALA A 149 -34.76 39.64 0.44
N PHE A 150 -36.00 40.14 0.59
CA PHE A 150 -37.18 39.31 0.78
C PHE A 150 -37.53 38.53 -0.49
N THR A 151 -37.48 39.15 -1.67
CA THR A 151 -37.69 38.46 -2.96
C THR A 151 -36.66 37.35 -3.16
N ASN A 152 -35.39 37.61 -2.88
CA ASN A 152 -34.33 36.61 -3.00
C ASN A 152 -34.54 35.46 -2.01
N LEU A 153 -35.03 35.73 -0.79
CA LEU A 153 -35.39 34.70 0.17
C LEU A 153 -36.54 33.81 -0.34
N LEU A 154 -37.60 34.41 -0.89
CA LEU A 154 -38.71 33.64 -1.47
C LEU A 154 -38.26 32.74 -2.63
N ALA A 155 -37.29 33.19 -3.44
CA ALA A 155 -36.75 32.38 -4.53
C ALA A 155 -35.96 31.15 -4.07
N VAL A 156 -35.49 31.14 -2.81
CA VAL A 156 -34.74 30.03 -2.20
C VAL A 156 -35.67 29.10 -1.39
N VAL A 157 -36.86 29.58 -1.01
CA VAL A 157 -37.83 28.81 -0.19
C VAL A 157 -38.93 28.26 -1.09
N ASP A 158 -38.75 27.03 -1.58
CA ASP A 158 -39.60 26.37 -2.60
C ASP A 158 -41.07 26.12 -2.17
N GLU A 159 -41.39 26.27 -0.89
CA GLU A 159 -42.68 25.92 -0.28
C GLU A 159 -43.64 27.11 -0.13
N ILE A 160 -43.20 28.35 -0.41
CA ILE A 160 -43.99 29.57 -0.15
C ILE A 160 -44.25 30.31 -1.46
N GLU A 161 -45.52 30.56 -1.77
CA GLU A 161 -45.91 31.34 -2.94
C GLU A 161 -46.32 32.76 -2.58
N SER A 162 -46.02 33.72 -3.46
CA SER A 162 -46.47 35.12 -3.35
C SER A 162 -47.55 35.40 -4.40
N ILE A 163 -48.80 35.52 -3.94
CA ILE A 163 -50.01 35.67 -4.77
C ILE A 163 -50.51 37.12 -4.66
N PRO A 164 -51.02 37.75 -5.74
CA PRO A 164 -51.64 39.06 -5.63
C PRO A 164 -52.88 39.03 -4.72
N LEU A 165 -53.02 40.02 -3.84
CA LEU A 165 -54.14 40.11 -2.93
C LEU A 165 -55.44 40.41 -3.70
N ARG A 166 -56.53 39.68 -3.38
CA ARG A 166 -57.83 39.83 -4.07
C ARG A 166 -58.40 41.25 -3.97
N THR A 167 -58.20 41.90 -2.82
CA THR A 167 -58.72 43.25 -2.53
C THR A 167 -57.89 44.35 -3.21
N ASP A 168 -56.57 44.19 -3.25
CA ASP A 168 -55.66 45.14 -3.90
C ASP A 168 -54.56 44.36 -4.63
N LYS A 169 -54.68 44.27 -5.96
CA LYS A 169 -53.73 43.53 -6.81
C LYS A 169 -52.32 44.13 -6.78
N ARG A 170 -52.12 45.34 -6.25
CA ARG A 170 -50.81 45.97 -6.05
C ARG A 170 -50.08 45.40 -4.84
N GLN A 171 -50.80 44.73 -3.94
CA GLN A 171 -50.25 44.08 -2.77
C GLN A 171 -50.15 42.58 -2.99
N ARG A 172 -49.18 41.97 -2.30
CA ARG A 172 -48.91 40.54 -2.37
C ARG A 172 -49.11 39.87 -1.03
N LEU A 173 -49.71 38.69 -1.07
CA LEU A 173 -49.95 37.80 0.05
C LEU A 173 -49.03 36.60 -0.10
N ILE A 174 -48.27 36.28 0.94
CA ILE A 174 -47.52 35.04 1.01
C ILE A 174 -48.38 33.95 1.64
N ASP A 175 -48.37 32.77 1.03
CA ASP A 175 -49.15 31.60 1.44
C ASP A 175 -48.25 30.37 1.49
N ARG A 176 -48.43 29.53 2.51
CA ARG A 176 -47.67 28.29 2.74
C ARG A 176 -48.08 27.17 1.77
N TYR A 177 -49.19 27.31 1.06
CA TYR A 177 -49.63 26.30 0.10
C TYR A 177 -49.29 26.73 -1.32
N ARG A 178 -48.34 26.02 -1.93
CA ARG A 178 -48.28 25.89 -3.39
C ARG A 178 -49.62 25.34 -3.84
N THR A 179 -50.52 26.22 -4.28
CA THR A 179 -51.86 25.78 -4.64
C THR A 179 -51.72 25.10 -5.99
N ILE A 180 -51.54 23.78 -5.98
CA ILE A 180 -51.61 22.95 -7.17
C ILE A 180 -53.07 22.99 -7.62
N TYR A 181 -53.46 24.07 -8.30
CA TYR A 181 -54.69 24.09 -9.07
C TYR A 181 -54.46 23.12 -10.23
N TYR A 182 -54.90 21.86 -10.06
CA TYR A 182 -55.22 21.03 -11.20
C TYR A 182 -56.30 21.78 -11.98
N LYS A 183 -55.89 22.29 -13.14
CA LYS A 183 -56.77 22.84 -14.16
C LYS A 183 -57.51 21.65 -14.78
N THR A 184 -58.67 21.32 -14.23
CA THR A 184 -59.69 20.50 -14.90
C THR A 184 -60.30 21.26 -16.07
#